data_AF-A0A822UZ91-F1
#
_entry.id   AF-A0A822UZ91-F1
#
_cell.length_a   1.000
_cell.length_b   1.000
_cell.length_c   1.000
_cell.angle_alpha   90.00
_cell.angle_beta   90.00
_cell.angle_gamma   90.00
#
_symmetry.space_group_name_H-M   'P 1'
#
loop_
_entity.id
_entity.type
_entity.pdbx_description
1 polymer ?
#
loop_
_entity_poly.entity_id
_entity_poly.type
_entity_poly.pdbx_seq_one_letter_code
_entity_poly.pdbx_strand_id
1 'polypeptide(L)'
;MSTYAPGKINGRLKLMDFDGMQWSCECSCGRTAFFCEEDLPNVRSCGCIIILALDLATNSGWAVRYSWRSPAAIKCGVFNVGTNDNGDDVSWETKYALTSNMVYRLILEHKPDFVVIEEPEHRVTQFSRKKKNPVTGAIEESSTINPNALQLTGISGAAIGVCMNMKVPCGTIPSRSWHSKYHGKGVKPGPNEDWKDVAIRSCEQENIELPNTKKDKKDAAEAVCISACWHWCNVLDITWMRNRFVALRTGAAKALARKKAQASGDLFAGAPA
;
A
#
# COMPACT_ATOMS: atom_id res chain seq x y z
N MET A 1 -29.07 -27.57 -11.33
CA MET A 1 -29.49 -26.76 -10.16
C MET A 1 -28.25 -26.09 -9.61
N SER A 2 -28.33 -24.81 -9.26
CA SER A 2 -27.17 -24.09 -8.72
C SER A 2 -26.84 -24.54 -7.30
N THR A 3 -25.55 -24.57 -6.97
CA THR A 3 -25.01 -24.82 -5.62
C THR A 3 -25.00 -23.56 -4.74
N TYR A 4 -25.33 -22.39 -5.30
CA TYR A 4 -25.39 -21.13 -4.59
C TYR A 4 -26.83 -20.63 -4.44
N ALA A 5 -27.04 -19.71 -3.49
CA ALA A 5 -28.33 -19.09 -3.24
C ALA A 5 -28.23 -17.55 -3.37
N PRO A 6 -29.30 -16.87 -3.82
CA PRO A 6 -29.42 -15.42 -3.73
C PRO A 6 -29.09 -14.88 -2.33
N GLY A 7 -28.44 -13.73 -2.27
CA GLY A 7 -27.98 -13.08 -1.04
C GLY A 7 -26.65 -13.59 -0.48
N LYS A 8 -26.13 -14.74 -0.97
CA LYS A 8 -24.84 -15.27 -0.51
C LYS A 8 -23.71 -14.28 -0.80
N ILE A 9 -22.87 -14.04 0.20
CA ILE A 9 -21.69 -13.17 0.08
C ILE A 9 -20.46 -14.02 -0.19
N ASN A 10 -19.72 -13.65 -1.23
CA ASN A 10 -18.47 -14.27 -1.63
C ASN A 10 -17.39 -13.19 -1.82
N GLY A 11 -16.60 -12.98 -0.76
CA GLY A 11 -15.67 -11.85 -0.70
C GLY A 11 -16.44 -10.51 -0.70
N ARG A 12 -16.27 -9.73 -1.78
CA ARG A 12 -16.96 -8.45 -1.99
C ARG A 12 -18.12 -8.55 -2.98
N LEU A 13 -18.51 -9.76 -3.39
CA LEU A 13 -19.66 -10.01 -4.24
C LEU A 13 -20.83 -10.50 -3.40
N LYS A 14 -22.00 -9.88 -3.56
CA LYS A 14 -23.28 -10.39 -3.12
C LYS A 14 -23.98 -10.99 -4.33
N LEU A 15 -24.27 -12.29 -4.29
CA LEU A 15 -24.99 -12.98 -5.35
C LEU A 15 -26.45 -12.50 -5.32
N MET A 16 -26.99 -12.11 -6.47
CA MET A 16 -28.33 -11.52 -6.57
C MET A 16 -29.31 -12.48 -7.19
N ASP A 17 -29.04 -12.96 -8.39
CA ASP A 17 -29.95 -13.84 -9.14
C ASP A 17 -29.19 -14.75 -10.10
N PHE A 18 -29.79 -15.89 -10.46
CA PHE A 18 -29.23 -16.87 -11.39
C PHE A 18 -30.22 -17.14 -12.53
N ASP A 19 -29.82 -16.80 -13.76
CA ASP A 19 -30.67 -16.90 -14.95
C ASP A 19 -30.66 -18.31 -15.61
N GLY A 20 -29.97 -19.28 -15.01
CA GLY A 20 -29.75 -20.61 -15.58
C GLY A 20 -28.39 -20.79 -16.24
N MET A 21 -27.66 -19.70 -16.50
CA MET A 21 -26.31 -19.71 -17.08
C MET A 21 -25.30 -18.92 -16.23
N GLN A 22 -25.67 -17.73 -15.78
CA GLN A 22 -24.81 -16.80 -15.06
C GLN A 22 -25.47 -16.27 -13.79
N TRP A 23 -24.62 -16.03 -12.79
CA TRP A 23 -24.98 -15.29 -11.59
C TRP A 23 -24.79 -13.80 -11.82
N SER A 24 -25.84 -13.03 -11.59
CA SER A 24 -25.76 -11.58 -11.37
C SER A 24 -25.27 -11.33 -9.95
N CYS A 25 -24.19 -10.57 -9.80
CA CYS A 25 -23.55 -10.28 -8.52
C CYS A 25 -23.38 -8.77 -8.32
N GLU A 26 -23.84 -8.25 -7.20
CA GLU A 26 -23.57 -6.88 -6.77
C GLU A 26 -22.24 -6.82 -6.03
N CYS A 27 -21.29 -6.04 -6.53
CA CYS A 27 -20.00 -5.86 -5.88
C CYS A 27 -20.03 -4.68 -4.91
N SER A 28 -19.26 -4.74 -3.82
CA SER A 28 -19.12 -3.65 -2.83
C SER A 28 -18.64 -2.30 -3.38
N CYS A 29 -18.22 -2.26 -4.66
CA CYS A 29 -17.94 -1.03 -5.37
C CYS A 29 -19.18 -0.40 -6.06
N GLY A 30 -20.36 -0.98 -5.86
CA GLY A 30 -21.64 -0.57 -6.47
C GLY A 30 -21.87 -1.11 -7.88
N ARG A 31 -20.98 -1.95 -8.41
CA ARG A 31 -21.10 -2.50 -9.77
C ARG A 31 -21.74 -3.88 -9.76
N THR A 32 -22.66 -4.09 -10.68
CA THR A 32 -23.13 -5.43 -11.05
C THR A 32 -22.12 -6.12 -11.96
N ALA A 33 -21.84 -7.38 -11.70
CA ALA A 33 -20.97 -8.22 -12.52
C ALA A 33 -21.58 -9.61 -12.67
N PHE A 34 -21.33 -10.23 -13.82
CA PHE A 34 -21.88 -11.53 -14.16
C PHE A 34 -20.77 -12.57 -14.16
N PHE A 35 -21.05 -13.74 -13.59
CA PHE A 35 -20.10 -14.84 -13.48
C PHE A 35 -20.80 -16.16 -13.75
N CYS A 36 -20.14 -17.07 -14.47
CA CYS A 36 -20.56 -18.45 -14.51
C CYS A 36 -20.41 -19.07 -13.12
N GLU A 37 -21.24 -20.05 -12.77
CA GLU A 37 -21.19 -20.68 -11.45
C GLU A 37 -19.81 -21.29 -11.14
N GLU A 38 -19.14 -21.83 -12.17
CA GLU A 38 -17.79 -22.41 -12.10
C GLU A 38 -16.70 -21.40 -11.70
N ASP A 39 -16.92 -20.11 -11.96
CA ASP A 39 -15.97 -19.05 -11.61
C ASP A 39 -16.12 -18.60 -10.15
N LEU A 40 -17.31 -18.74 -9.57
CA LEU A 40 -17.63 -18.24 -8.22
C LEU A 40 -16.68 -18.75 -7.12
N PRO A 41 -16.17 -20.00 -7.12
CA PRO A 41 -15.18 -20.43 -6.15
C PRO A 41 -13.91 -19.57 -6.12
N ASN A 42 -13.55 -18.95 -7.24
CA ASN A 42 -12.28 -18.24 -7.43
C ASN A 42 -12.41 -16.72 -7.51
N VAL A 43 -13.62 -16.21 -7.80
CA VAL A 43 -13.89 -14.78 -7.89
C VAL A 43 -14.32 -14.22 -6.53
N ARG A 44 -13.74 -13.07 -6.17
CA ARG A 44 -14.03 -12.36 -4.91
C ARG A 44 -14.50 -10.91 -5.13
N SER A 45 -14.44 -10.39 -6.35
CA SER A 45 -14.85 -9.04 -6.71
C SER A 45 -15.06 -8.92 -8.22
N CYS A 46 -15.62 -7.81 -8.69
CA CYS A 46 -15.71 -7.47 -10.11
C CYS A 46 -14.36 -7.00 -10.74
N GLY A 47 -13.24 -7.29 -10.08
CA GLY A 47 -11.91 -6.79 -10.45
C GLY A 47 -11.51 -5.48 -9.76
N CYS A 48 -12.38 -4.92 -8.92
CA CYS A 48 -11.96 -3.86 -7.99
C CYS A 48 -11.04 -4.46 -6.92
N ILE A 49 -10.09 -3.70 -6.39
CA ILE A 49 -9.11 -4.18 -5.39
C ILE A 49 -8.84 -3.13 -4.30
N ILE A 50 -8.56 -3.60 -3.09
CA ILE A 50 -8.14 -2.80 -1.94
C ILE A 50 -6.64 -3.01 -1.74
N ILE A 51 -5.88 -1.92 -1.72
CA ILE A 51 -4.45 -1.93 -1.49
C ILE A 51 -4.17 -1.32 -0.12
N LEU A 52 -3.44 -2.04 0.73
CA LEU A 52 -2.81 -1.48 1.92
C LEU A 52 -1.36 -1.14 1.58
N ALA A 53 -0.93 0.08 1.88
CA ALA A 53 0.44 0.53 1.70
C ALA A 53 1.09 0.82 3.04
N LEU A 54 2.37 0.46 3.17
CA LEU A 54 3.16 0.61 4.39
C LEU A 54 4.48 1.30 4.07
N ASP A 55 4.69 2.47 4.66
CA ASP A 55 6.01 3.10 4.83
C ASP A 55 6.50 2.76 6.25
N LEU A 56 7.42 1.79 6.34
CA LEU A 56 7.76 1.14 7.61
C LEU A 56 9.00 1.76 8.24
N ALA A 57 8.80 2.37 9.40
CA ALA A 57 9.85 2.86 10.28
C ALA A 57 9.39 2.81 11.75
N THR A 58 10.14 3.40 12.66
CA THR A 58 9.72 3.51 14.07
C THR A 58 8.43 4.33 14.24
N ASN A 59 8.23 5.34 13.38
CA ASN A 59 6.92 5.93 13.12
C ASN A 59 6.57 5.52 11.69
N SER A 60 5.58 4.66 11.52
CA SER A 60 5.21 4.12 10.21
C SER A 60 3.99 4.81 9.65
N GLY A 61 4.01 5.15 8.37
CA GLY A 61 2.84 5.57 7.62
C GLY A 61 2.07 4.38 7.06
N TRP A 62 0.74 4.48 7.02
CA TRP A 62 -0.09 3.51 6.31
C TRP A 62 -1.17 4.20 5.49
N ALA A 63 -1.57 3.57 4.37
CA ALA A 63 -2.66 4.06 3.54
C ALA A 63 -3.48 2.91 2.92
N VAL A 64 -4.77 3.13 2.74
CA VAL A 64 -5.71 2.20 2.12
C VAL A 64 -6.31 2.83 0.87
N ARG A 65 -5.92 2.30 -0.29
CA ARG A 65 -6.40 2.74 -1.60
C ARG A 65 -7.45 1.78 -2.14
N TYR A 66 -8.53 2.35 -2.66
CA TYR A 66 -9.58 1.62 -3.36
C TYR A 66 -9.44 1.86 -4.86
N SER A 67 -9.28 0.80 -5.65
CA SER A 67 -9.04 0.94 -7.11
C SER A 67 -10.20 1.55 -7.90
N TRP A 68 -11.34 1.80 -7.27
CA TRP A 68 -12.58 2.26 -7.90
C TRP A 68 -13.07 3.61 -7.36
N ARG A 69 -12.54 4.08 -6.23
CA ARG A 69 -12.90 5.37 -5.64
C ARG A 69 -11.95 6.46 -6.11
N SER A 70 -12.35 7.72 -5.92
CA SER A 70 -11.43 8.85 -6.09
C SER A 70 -10.27 8.75 -5.10
N PRO A 71 -9.12 9.38 -5.40
CA PRO A 71 -8.02 9.49 -4.44
C PRO A 71 -8.43 10.07 -3.09
N ALA A 72 -9.33 11.05 -3.06
CA ALA A 72 -9.88 11.64 -1.83
C ALA A 72 -10.52 10.61 -0.86
N ALA A 73 -10.90 9.43 -1.34
CA ALA A 73 -11.43 8.36 -0.49
C ALA A 73 -10.35 7.46 0.14
N ILE A 74 -9.07 7.74 -0.11
CA ILE A 74 -7.95 7.04 0.51
C ILE A 74 -7.97 7.35 2.01
N LYS A 75 -7.91 6.29 2.81
CA LYS A 75 -7.70 6.41 4.25
C LYS A 75 -6.21 6.32 4.52
N CYS A 76 -5.70 7.10 5.45
CA CYS A 76 -4.31 7.01 5.86
C CYS A 76 -4.14 7.38 7.33
N GLY A 77 -2.98 7.06 7.87
CA GLY A 77 -2.62 7.39 9.23
C GLY A 77 -1.20 6.95 9.53
N VAL A 78 -0.88 6.94 10.83
CA VAL A 78 0.41 6.47 11.32
C VAL A 78 0.24 5.51 12.48
N PHE A 79 1.28 4.75 12.77
CA PHE A 79 1.45 4.07 14.05
C PHE A 79 2.90 4.14 14.53
N ASN A 80 3.08 4.22 15.84
CA ASN A 80 4.40 4.26 16.46
C ASN A 80 4.74 2.90 17.08
N VAL A 81 5.96 2.44 16.86
CA VAL A 81 6.51 1.20 17.47
C VAL A 81 7.81 1.48 18.23
N GLY A 82 8.14 2.74 18.46
CA GLY A 82 9.38 3.17 19.10
C GLY A 82 9.30 3.22 20.61
N THR A 83 8.11 3.47 21.13
CA THR A 83 7.88 3.68 22.56
C THR A 83 6.77 2.78 23.09
N ASN A 84 6.81 2.50 24.39
CA ASN A 84 5.71 1.85 25.12
C ASN A 84 4.63 2.89 25.51
N ASP A 85 3.60 2.44 26.24
CA ASP A 85 2.48 3.28 26.70
C ASP A 85 2.91 4.40 27.67
N ASN A 86 4.08 4.27 28.32
CA ASN A 86 4.66 5.29 29.19
C ASN A 86 5.53 6.30 28.43
N GLY A 87 5.78 6.07 27.13
CA GLY A 87 6.66 6.89 26.31
C GLY A 87 8.15 6.49 26.35
N ASP A 88 8.51 5.37 26.98
CA ASP A 88 9.89 4.90 27.02
C ASP A 88 10.27 4.17 25.74
N ASP A 89 11.51 4.36 25.27
CA ASP A 89 12.08 3.62 24.14
C ASP A 89 12.05 2.11 24.38
N VAL A 90 11.67 1.35 23.36
CA VAL A 90 11.59 -0.13 23.43
C VAL A 90 12.70 -0.82 22.64
N SER A 91 12.98 -2.08 23.01
CA SER A 91 13.96 -2.91 22.30
C SER A 91 13.52 -3.20 20.87
N TRP A 92 14.46 -3.57 20.00
CA TRP A 92 14.19 -3.87 18.59
C TRP A 92 13.16 -5.01 18.43
N GLU A 93 13.27 -6.06 19.24
CA GLU A 93 12.35 -7.19 19.28
C GLU A 93 10.93 -6.74 19.61
N THR A 94 10.78 -5.82 20.57
CA THR A 94 9.49 -5.22 20.88
C THR A 94 8.94 -4.44 19.67
N LYS A 95 9.77 -3.68 18.96
CA LYS A 95 9.33 -2.97 17.73
C LYS A 95 8.81 -3.93 16.68
N TYR A 96 9.44 -5.09 16.51
CA TYR A 96 8.99 -6.12 15.54
C TYR A 96 7.66 -6.74 15.95
N ALA A 97 7.47 -7.02 17.25
CA ALA A 97 6.21 -7.53 17.78
C ALA A 97 5.07 -6.51 17.63
N LEU A 98 5.33 -5.24 17.97
CA LEU A 98 4.38 -4.14 17.80
C LEU A 98 4.02 -3.93 16.31
N THR A 99 5.02 -3.96 15.42
CA THR A 99 4.79 -3.89 13.96
C THR A 99 3.88 -5.02 13.50
N SER A 100 4.14 -6.25 13.93
CA SER A 100 3.32 -7.41 13.59
C SER A 100 1.87 -7.21 14.05
N ASN A 101 1.67 -6.72 15.28
CA ASN A 101 0.34 -6.45 15.82
C ASN A 101 -0.41 -5.38 15.02
N MET A 102 0.26 -4.26 14.70
CA MET A 102 -0.34 -3.16 13.97
C MET A 102 -0.72 -3.55 12.54
N VAL A 103 0.17 -4.25 11.82
CA VAL A 103 -0.12 -4.73 10.45
C VAL A 103 -1.25 -5.75 10.46
N TYR A 104 -1.29 -6.64 11.45
CA TYR A 104 -2.40 -7.60 11.62
C TYR A 104 -3.74 -6.89 11.80
N ARG A 105 -3.79 -5.86 12.66
CA ARG A 105 -5.01 -5.06 12.88
C ARG A 105 -5.45 -4.33 11.60
N LEU A 106 -4.52 -3.72 10.87
CA LEU A 106 -4.82 -3.06 9.59
C LEU A 106 -5.37 -4.04 8.54
N ILE A 107 -4.82 -5.26 8.48
CA ILE A 107 -5.33 -6.31 7.58
C ILE A 107 -6.74 -6.75 7.99
N LEU A 108 -7.01 -6.92 9.29
CA LEU A 108 -8.36 -7.27 9.75
C LEU A 108 -9.39 -6.18 9.47
N GLU A 109 -9.02 -4.93 9.73
CA GLU A 109 -9.90 -3.77 9.58
C GLU A 109 -10.23 -3.52 8.09
N HIS A 110 -9.21 -3.50 7.24
CA HIS A 110 -9.37 -3.05 5.86
C HIS A 110 -9.48 -4.18 4.84
N LYS A 111 -9.14 -5.42 5.22
CA LYS A 111 -9.21 -6.63 4.38
C LYS A 111 -8.60 -6.40 2.99
N PRO A 112 -7.33 -5.95 2.92
CA PRO A 112 -6.70 -5.65 1.64
C PRO A 112 -6.56 -6.90 0.77
N ASP A 113 -6.66 -6.72 -0.54
CA ASP A 113 -6.35 -7.78 -1.51
C ASP A 113 -4.83 -7.90 -1.75
N PHE A 114 -4.08 -6.82 -1.50
CA PHE A 114 -2.63 -6.75 -1.66
C PHE A 114 -2.02 -5.76 -0.67
N VAL A 115 -0.84 -6.08 -0.15
CA VAL A 115 -0.03 -5.17 0.67
C VAL A 115 1.21 -4.73 -0.10
N VAL A 116 1.41 -3.42 -0.27
CA VAL A 116 2.66 -2.85 -0.78
C VAL A 116 3.46 -2.29 0.38
N ILE A 117 4.75 -2.62 0.41
CA ILE A 117 5.68 -2.20 1.46
C ILE A 117 6.81 -1.42 0.79
N GLU A 118 7.21 -0.27 1.34
CA GLU A 118 8.46 0.34 0.90
C GLU A 118 9.63 -0.59 1.24
N GLU A 119 10.53 -0.80 0.28
CA GLU A 119 11.67 -1.69 0.46
C GLU A 119 12.61 -1.11 1.53
N PRO A 120 12.93 -1.86 2.61
CA PRO A 120 13.88 -1.38 3.60
C PRO A 120 15.27 -1.24 2.97
N GLU A 121 16.02 -0.24 3.39
CA GLU A 121 17.41 -0.10 2.94
C GLU A 121 18.25 -1.26 3.51
N HIS A 122 18.77 -2.11 2.63
CA HIS A 122 19.59 -3.27 3.01
C HIS A 122 21.06 -2.92 3.22
N ARG A 123 21.45 -1.66 2.96
CA ARG A 123 22.84 -1.19 3.06
C ARG A 123 23.03 -0.36 4.32
N VAL A 124 24.06 -0.69 5.10
CA VAL A 124 24.57 0.19 6.14
C VAL A 124 25.61 1.11 5.52
N THR A 125 25.32 2.41 5.48
CA THR A 125 26.26 3.42 4.97
C THR A 125 27.22 3.84 6.07
N GLN A 126 28.51 3.92 5.75
CA GLN A 126 29.52 4.52 6.63
C GLN A 126 29.55 6.04 6.43
N PHE A 127 29.54 6.78 7.53
CA PHE A 127 29.69 8.23 7.54
C PHE A 127 31.07 8.59 8.08
N SER A 128 31.82 9.37 7.30
CA SER A 128 33.10 9.94 7.74
C SER A 128 32.84 11.13 8.65
N ARG A 129 33.24 11.03 9.92
CA ARG A 129 33.19 12.15 10.86
C ARG A 129 34.59 12.73 11.02
N LYS A 130 34.77 13.97 10.58
CA LYS A 130 36.00 14.73 10.80
C LYS A 130 35.88 15.46 12.12
N LYS A 131 36.71 15.13 13.10
CA LYS A 131 36.82 15.86 14.36
C LYS A 131 38.19 16.50 14.44
N LYS A 132 38.24 17.82 14.62
CA LYS A 132 39.50 18.52 14.88
C LYS A 132 39.87 18.30 16.34
N ASN A 133 41.03 17.71 16.58
CA ASN A 133 41.56 17.54 17.93
C ASN A 133 41.90 18.94 18.50
N PRO A 134 41.28 19.36 19.60
CA PRO A 134 41.43 20.71 20.14
C PRO A 134 42.83 20.97 20.75
N VAL A 135 43.61 19.92 21.01
CA VAL A 135 44.95 20.01 21.62
C VAL A 135 46.05 19.95 20.57
N THR A 136 45.94 19.06 19.58
CA THR A 136 47.00 18.84 18.58
C THR A 136 46.72 19.54 17.24
N GLY A 137 45.49 20.03 17.02
CA GLY A 137 45.06 20.62 15.75
C GLY A 137 44.86 19.61 14.62
N ALA A 138 45.19 18.32 14.83
CA ALA A 138 45.05 17.26 13.85
C ALA A 138 43.57 16.98 13.53
N ILE A 139 43.28 16.68 12.27
CA ILE A 139 41.96 16.21 11.85
C ILE A 139 41.95 14.70 12.06
N GLU A 140 41.19 14.24 13.04
CA GLU A 140 40.91 12.82 13.25
C GLU A 140 39.69 12.44 12.41
N GLU A 141 39.88 11.53 11.47
CA GLU A 141 38.81 10.89 10.71
C GLU A 141 38.37 9.62 11.45
N SER A 142 37.11 9.59 11.90
CA SER A 142 36.49 8.37 12.40
C SER A 142 35.34 7.96 11.48
N SER A 143 35.27 6.69 11.15
CA SER A 143 34.14 6.10 10.43
C SER A 143 33.06 5.70 11.44
N THR A 144 31.85 6.23 11.29
CA THR A 144 30.68 5.83 12.08
C THR A 144 29.65 5.11 11.21
N ILE A 145 29.01 4.07 11.75
CA ILE A 145 27.84 3.41 11.15
C ILE A 145 26.59 3.82 11.93
N ASN A 146 25.44 3.91 11.25
CA ASN A 146 24.14 4.00 11.93
C ASN A 146 23.55 2.60 12.09
N PRO A 147 23.66 1.95 13.27
CA PRO A 147 23.15 0.59 13.47
C PRO A 147 21.63 0.52 13.37
N ASN A 148 20.90 1.63 13.58
CA ASN A 148 19.44 1.66 13.47
C ASN A 148 18.94 1.35 12.06
N ALA A 149 19.79 1.46 11.03
CA ALA A 149 19.46 1.02 9.68
C ALA A 149 19.12 -0.48 9.61
N LEU A 150 19.75 -1.30 10.48
CA LEU A 150 19.50 -2.74 10.55
C LEU A 150 18.13 -3.08 11.15
N GLN A 151 17.52 -2.15 11.89
CA GLN A 151 16.21 -2.36 12.51
C GLN A 151 15.08 -2.38 11.46
N LEU A 152 15.24 -1.67 10.33
CA LEU A 152 14.19 -1.54 9.31
C LEU A 152 13.89 -2.85 8.60
N THR A 153 14.90 -3.69 8.38
CA THR A 153 14.71 -5.02 7.78
C THR A 153 13.92 -5.94 8.71
N GLY A 154 14.13 -5.87 10.02
CA GLY A 154 13.34 -6.61 11.01
C GLY A 154 11.88 -6.16 11.08
N ILE A 155 11.62 -4.84 11.03
CA ILE A 155 10.27 -4.26 10.96
C ILE A 155 9.57 -4.71 9.66
N SER A 156 10.25 -4.61 8.52
CA SER A 156 9.70 -5.08 7.25
C SER A 156 9.44 -6.60 7.25
N GLY A 157 10.35 -7.39 7.81
CA GLY A 157 10.20 -8.84 7.92
C GLY A 157 8.99 -9.24 8.77
N ALA A 158 8.76 -8.53 9.88
CA ALA A 158 7.57 -8.70 10.72
C ALA A 158 6.27 -8.46 9.93
N ALA A 159 6.18 -7.38 9.17
CA ALA A 159 5.02 -7.08 8.32
C ALA A 159 4.79 -8.16 7.23
N ILE A 160 5.86 -8.61 6.57
CA ILE A 160 5.80 -9.69 5.56
C ILE A 160 5.31 -11.00 6.18
N GLY A 161 5.81 -11.35 7.37
CA GLY A 161 5.39 -12.55 8.11
C GLY A 161 3.89 -12.55 8.41
N VAL A 162 3.33 -11.40 8.81
CA VAL A 162 1.89 -11.25 9.01
C VAL A 162 1.13 -11.43 7.70
N CYS A 163 1.58 -10.82 6.60
CA CYS A 163 0.94 -10.98 5.29
C CYS A 163 0.88 -12.45 4.87
N MET A 164 1.97 -13.19 5.06
CA MET A 164 2.06 -14.62 4.80
C MET A 164 1.05 -15.42 5.64
N ASN A 165 1.01 -15.20 6.95
CA ASN A 165 0.09 -15.90 7.86
C ASN A 165 -1.39 -15.58 7.56
N MET A 166 -1.68 -14.35 7.13
CA MET A 166 -3.02 -13.90 6.77
C MET A 166 -3.40 -14.26 5.33
N LYS A 167 -2.52 -14.93 4.57
CA LYS A 167 -2.70 -15.28 3.15
C LYS A 167 -3.02 -14.07 2.27
N VAL A 168 -2.44 -12.91 2.59
CA VAL A 168 -2.52 -11.69 1.79
C VAL A 168 -1.22 -11.56 1.00
N PRO A 169 -1.26 -11.51 -0.34
CA PRO A 169 -0.04 -11.30 -1.13
C PRO A 169 0.55 -9.93 -0.84
N CYS A 170 1.87 -9.85 -0.78
CA CYS A 170 2.58 -8.59 -0.64
C CYS A 170 3.77 -8.47 -1.58
N GLY A 171 4.26 -7.25 -1.74
CA GLY A 171 5.46 -6.95 -2.51
C GLY A 171 6.11 -5.66 -2.05
N THR A 172 7.39 -5.51 -2.37
CA THR A 172 8.18 -4.34 -1.99
C THR A 172 8.38 -3.39 -3.16
N ILE A 173 8.59 -2.11 -2.88
CA ILE A 173 8.98 -1.13 -3.89
C ILE A 173 10.10 -0.23 -3.37
N PRO A 174 11.22 -0.07 -4.11
CA PRO A 174 12.29 0.85 -3.71
C PRO A 174 11.83 2.31 -3.70
N SER A 175 12.37 3.10 -2.76
CA SER A 175 12.11 4.54 -2.63
C SER A 175 12.23 5.30 -3.95
N ARG A 176 13.38 5.17 -4.62
CA ARG A 176 13.65 5.80 -5.93
C ARG A 176 12.65 5.38 -7.00
N SER A 177 12.20 4.13 -6.95
CA SER A 177 11.25 3.58 -7.92
C SER A 177 9.90 4.25 -7.73
N TRP A 178 9.31 4.21 -6.54
CA TRP A 178 7.97 4.77 -6.33
C TRP A 178 7.94 6.29 -6.55
N HIS A 179 8.97 7.03 -6.14
CA HIS A 179 9.09 8.47 -6.44
C HIS A 179 8.94 8.75 -7.94
N SER A 180 9.71 8.05 -8.77
CA SER A 180 9.69 8.25 -10.22
C SER A 180 8.38 7.78 -10.87
N LYS A 181 7.72 6.76 -10.30
CA LYS A 181 6.48 6.19 -10.83
C LYS A 181 5.27 7.04 -10.49
N TYR A 182 5.22 7.57 -9.27
CA TYR A 182 4.10 8.35 -8.78
C TYR A 182 4.19 9.81 -9.25
N HIS A 183 5.29 10.50 -8.96
CA HIS A 183 5.44 11.91 -9.31
C HIS A 183 5.82 12.14 -10.78
N GLY A 184 6.34 11.10 -11.44
CA GLY A 184 6.81 11.18 -12.83
C GLY A 184 8.31 11.33 -12.96
N LYS A 185 8.84 10.93 -14.11
CA LYS A 185 10.29 10.99 -14.39
C LYS A 185 10.77 12.44 -14.41
N GLY A 186 11.83 12.73 -13.65
CA GLY A 186 12.47 14.04 -13.62
C GLY A 186 11.96 14.98 -12.53
N VAL A 187 10.86 14.65 -11.85
CA VAL A 187 10.45 15.38 -10.64
C VAL A 187 11.50 15.20 -9.56
N LYS A 188 11.82 16.30 -8.88
CA LYS A 188 12.72 16.35 -7.73
C LYS A 188 12.15 17.32 -6.70
N PRO A 189 12.46 17.14 -5.41
CA PRO A 189 12.17 18.14 -4.39
C PRO A 189 12.78 19.50 -4.76
N GLY A 190 12.09 20.59 -4.42
CA GLY A 190 12.60 21.94 -4.57
C GLY A 190 13.74 22.27 -3.59
N PRO A 191 14.31 23.48 -3.67
CA PRO A 191 15.28 23.95 -2.68
C PRO A 191 14.69 23.90 -1.26
N ASN A 192 15.39 23.23 -0.33
CA ASN A 192 14.96 22.98 1.05
C ASN A 192 13.72 22.10 1.24
N GLU A 193 13.25 21.41 0.19
CA GLU A 193 12.22 20.38 0.29
C GLU A 193 12.86 18.99 0.36
N ASP A 194 12.19 18.07 1.06
CA ASP A 194 12.43 16.64 0.95
C ASP A 194 11.30 15.94 0.18
N TRP A 195 11.44 14.64 -0.05
CA TRP A 195 10.41 13.86 -0.74
C TRP A 195 9.08 13.79 0.03
N LYS A 196 9.11 13.93 1.36
CA LYS A 196 7.90 13.97 2.18
C LYS A 196 7.10 15.24 1.91
N ASP A 197 7.78 16.36 1.66
CA ASP A 197 7.11 17.61 1.26
C ASP A 197 6.45 17.48 -0.13
N VAL A 198 7.10 16.78 -1.07
CA VAL A 198 6.52 16.48 -2.40
C VAL A 198 5.30 15.55 -2.30
N ALA A 199 5.37 14.55 -1.42
CA ALA A 199 4.26 13.64 -1.14
C ALA A 199 3.05 14.39 -0.57
N ILE A 200 3.25 15.28 0.41
CA ILE A 200 2.19 16.12 0.98
C ILE A 200 1.49 16.94 -0.11
N ARG A 201 2.26 17.63 -0.97
CA ARG A 201 1.70 18.42 -2.08
C ARG A 201 0.84 17.57 -3.02
N SER A 202 1.28 16.36 -3.30
CA SER A 202 0.53 15.43 -4.17
C SER A 202 -0.79 15.01 -3.51
N CYS A 203 -0.76 14.70 -2.21
CA CYS A 203 -1.98 14.38 -1.45
C CYS A 203 -2.96 15.57 -1.39
N GLU A 204 -2.46 16.79 -1.19
CA GLU A 204 -3.29 18.01 -1.16
C GLU A 204 -3.94 18.27 -2.53
N GLN A 205 -3.20 18.08 -3.63
CA GLN A 205 -3.76 18.17 -5.00
C GLN A 205 -4.83 17.11 -5.26
N GLU A 206 -4.67 15.91 -4.69
CA GLU A 206 -5.62 14.80 -4.81
C GLU A 206 -6.80 14.90 -3.81
N ASN A 207 -6.87 15.96 -3.00
CA ASN A 207 -7.84 16.18 -1.93
C ASN A 207 -7.89 15.01 -0.91
N ILE A 208 -6.72 14.48 -0.55
CA ILE A 208 -6.58 13.39 0.42
C ILE A 208 -6.47 13.99 1.82
N GLU A 209 -7.31 13.51 2.74
CA GLU A 209 -7.26 13.90 4.15
C GLU A 209 -6.06 13.24 4.82
N LEU A 210 -5.09 14.06 5.24
CA LEU A 210 -3.89 13.64 5.96
C LEU A 210 -4.01 13.97 7.46
N PRO A 211 -3.24 13.29 8.34
CA PRO A 211 -3.17 13.62 9.75
C PRO A 211 -2.78 15.08 10.04
N ASN A 212 -3.21 15.57 11.21
CA ASN A 212 -3.08 16.99 11.58
C ASN A 212 -1.66 17.41 11.97
N THR A 213 -0.83 16.50 12.48
CA THR A 213 0.53 16.86 12.93
C THR A 213 1.50 16.85 11.76
N LYS A 214 2.47 17.77 11.72
CA LYS A 214 3.45 17.85 10.62
C LYS A 214 4.23 16.55 10.44
N LYS A 215 4.59 15.88 11.54
CA LYS A 215 5.33 14.61 11.52
C LYS A 215 4.47 13.51 10.90
N ASP A 216 3.25 13.33 11.39
CA ASP A 216 2.38 12.24 10.93
C ASP A 216 1.89 12.48 9.50
N LYS A 217 1.70 13.75 9.12
CA LYS A 217 1.36 14.17 7.76
C LYS A 217 2.40 13.67 6.75
N LYS A 218 3.69 13.80 7.08
CA LYS A 218 4.79 13.37 6.23
C LYS A 218 4.80 11.85 6.03
N ASP A 219 4.75 11.09 7.11
CA ASP A 219 4.82 9.62 7.05
C ASP A 219 3.56 9.03 6.38
N ALA A 220 2.37 9.55 6.69
CA ALA A 220 1.13 9.12 6.03
C ALA A 220 1.13 9.44 4.52
N ALA A 221 1.65 10.59 4.12
CA ALA A 221 1.70 11.00 2.71
C ALA A 221 2.57 10.07 1.84
N GLU A 222 3.73 9.62 2.35
CA GLU A 222 4.55 8.65 1.61
C GLU A 222 3.79 7.33 1.41
N ALA A 223 3.14 6.80 2.45
CA ALA A 223 2.30 5.60 2.33
C ALA A 223 1.17 5.77 1.29
N VAL A 224 0.55 6.96 1.22
CA VAL A 224 -0.45 7.28 0.19
C VAL A 224 0.14 7.20 -1.22
N CYS A 225 1.32 7.76 -1.45
CA CYS A 225 2.02 7.72 -2.74
C CYS A 225 2.42 6.29 -3.12
N ILE A 226 2.95 5.52 -2.15
CA ILE A 226 3.32 4.11 -2.32
C ILE A 226 2.11 3.26 -2.73
N SER A 227 0.92 3.52 -2.17
CA SER A 227 -0.31 2.79 -2.50
C SER A 227 -0.68 2.85 -3.99
N ALA A 228 -0.34 3.95 -4.67
CA ALA A 228 -0.57 4.10 -6.11
C ALA A 228 0.36 3.20 -6.94
N CYS A 229 1.50 2.81 -6.37
CA CYS A 229 2.58 2.14 -7.09
C CYS A 229 2.55 0.60 -7.00
N TRP A 230 1.52 0.03 -6.36
CA TRP A 230 1.42 -1.41 -6.04
C TRP A 230 1.71 -2.35 -7.22
N HIS A 231 1.35 -1.97 -8.44
CA HIS A 231 1.51 -2.83 -9.62
C HIS A 231 2.94 -2.84 -10.16
N TRP A 232 3.83 -1.98 -9.67
CA TRP A 232 5.26 -1.98 -9.99
C TRP A 232 6.11 -2.65 -8.91
N CYS A 233 5.49 -3.24 -7.88
CA CYS A 233 6.23 -3.89 -6.81
C CYS A 233 6.97 -5.14 -7.29
N ASN A 234 8.08 -5.42 -6.60
CA ASN A 234 8.74 -6.70 -6.59
C ASN A 234 7.96 -7.62 -5.65
N VAL A 235 7.27 -8.62 -6.23
CA VAL A 235 6.55 -9.63 -5.43
C VAL A 235 7.54 -10.68 -4.95
N LEU A 236 7.37 -11.12 -3.70
CA LEU A 236 8.17 -12.19 -3.10
C LEU A 236 8.19 -13.45 -3.99
N ASP A 237 9.29 -14.18 -3.96
CA ASP A 237 9.48 -15.44 -4.72
C ASP A 237 8.71 -16.61 -4.12
N ILE A 238 7.39 -16.45 -4.06
CA ILE A 238 6.45 -17.42 -3.52
C ILE A 238 5.34 -17.60 -4.55
N THR A 239 5.22 -18.80 -5.11
CA THR A 239 4.35 -19.12 -6.25
C THR A 239 2.92 -18.63 -6.07
N TRP A 240 2.31 -18.89 -4.90
CA TRP A 240 0.91 -18.50 -4.67
C TRP A 240 0.75 -16.96 -4.62
N MET A 241 1.71 -16.22 -4.07
CA MET A 241 1.68 -14.76 -4.04
C MET A 241 1.82 -14.17 -5.44
N ARG A 242 2.75 -14.69 -6.24
CA ARG A 242 2.93 -14.28 -7.64
C ARG A 242 1.67 -14.54 -8.47
N ASN A 243 1.11 -15.74 -8.36
CA ASN A 243 -0.15 -16.08 -9.04
C ASN A 243 -1.29 -15.15 -8.61
N ARG A 244 -1.40 -14.86 -7.31
CA ARG A 244 -2.42 -13.95 -6.81
C ARG A 244 -2.21 -12.53 -7.31
N PHE A 245 -0.99 -12.03 -7.32
CA PHE A 245 -0.66 -10.70 -7.86
C PHE A 245 -1.02 -10.57 -9.35
N VAL A 246 -0.69 -11.57 -10.17
CA VAL A 246 -1.06 -11.60 -11.59
C VAL A 246 -2.59 -11.59 -11.76
N ALA A 247 -3.32 -12.37 -10.95
CA ALA A 247 -4.78 -12.37 -10.95
C ALA A 247 -5.37 -10.99 -10.58
N LEU A 248 -4.80 -10.32 -9.58
CA LEU A 248 -5.23 -8.98 -9.17
C LEU A 248 -4.95 -7.94 -10.28
N ARG A 249 -3.78 -7.98 -10.91
CA ARG A 249 -3.43 -7.07 -12.02
C ARG A 249 -4.32 -7.27 -13.24
N THR A 250 -4.56 -8.50 -13.64
CA THR A 250 -5.44 -8.82 -14.78
C THR A 250 -6.88 -8.44 -14.49
N GLY A 251 -7.38 -8.72 -13.28
CA GLY A 251 -8.70 -8.28 -12.82
C GLY A 251 -8.86 -6.76 -12.82
N ALA A 252 -7.87 -6.05 -12.28
CA ALA A 252 -7.86 -4.58 -12.24
C ALA A 252 -7.81 -3.97 -13.65
N ALA A 253 -7.02 -4.54 -14.57
CA ALA A 253 -6.95 -4.10 -15.96
C ALA A 253 -8.30 -4.25 -16.68
N LYS A 254 -8.98 -5.40 -16.51
CA LYS A 254 -10.33 -5.61 -17.05
C LYS A 254 -11.34 -4.60 -16.48
N ALA A 255 -11.26 -4.31 -15.18
CA ALA A 255 -12.13 -3.34 -14.53
C ALA A 255 -11.92 -1.91 -15.06
N LEU A 256 -10.67 -1.50 -15.31
CA LEU A 256 -10.33 -0.19 -15.85
C LEU A 256 -10.80 -0.01 -17.30
N ALA A 257 -10.60 -1.04 -18.15
CA ALA A 257 -11.05 -1.02 -19.54
C ALA A 257 -12.56 -0.82 -19.64
N ARG A 258 -13.34 -1.53 -18.81
CA ARG A 258 -14.81 -1.38 -18.76
C ARG A 258 -15.25 0.01 -18.32
N LYS A 259 -14.57 0.62 -17.34
CA LYS A 259 -14.86 2.00 -16.90
C LYS A 259 -14.64 3.01 -18.02
N LYS A 260 -13.55 2.87 -18.78
CA LYS A 260 -13.29 3.74 -19.95
C LYS A 260 -14.37 3.59 -21.02
N ALA A 261 -14.83 2.36 -21.29
CA ALA A 261 -15.90 2.11 -22.24
C ALA A 261 -17.25 2.74 -21.84
N GLN A 262 -17.60 2.69 -20.55
CA GLN A 262 -18.80 3.36 -20.02
C GLN A 262 -18.70 4.89 -20.15
N ALA A 263 -17.57 5.48 -19.74
CA ALA A 263 -17.36 6.92 -19.86
C ALA A 263 -17.37 7.43 -21.32
N SER A 264 -16.95 6.60 -22.28
CA SER A 264 -17.05 6.92 -23.72
C SER A 264 -18.43 6.70 -24.30
N GLY A 265 -19.23 5.78 -23.76
CA GLY A 265 -20.61 5.52 -24.19
C GLY A 265 -21.56 6.67 -23.83
N ASP A 266 -21.37 7.25 -22.65
CA ASP A 266 -22.17 8.40 -22.18
C ASP A 266 -21.90 9.68 -22.99
N LEU A 267 -20.74 9.79 -23.66
CA LEU A 267 -20.39 10.92 -24.54
C LEU A 267 -21.14 10.92 -25.89
N PHE A 268 -21.70 9.79 -26.33
CA PHE A 268 -22.48 9.67 -27.57
C PHE A 268 -24.00 9.61 -27.34
N ALA A 269 -24.46 9.58 -26.09
CA ALA A 269 -25.89 9.56 -25.75
C ALA A 269 -26.52 10.97 -25.65
N GLY A 270 -25.74 12.04 -25.90
CA GLY A 270 -26.14 13.42 -25.65
C GLY A 270 -26.40 14.31 -26.88
N ALA A 271 -26.39 13.78 -28.10
CA ALA A 271 -26.77 14.56 -29.29
C ALA A 271 -28.22 14.23 -29.69
N PRO A 272 -29.22 15.06 -29.34
CA PRO A 272 -30.54 14.93 -29.95
C PRO A 272 -30.43 15.26 -31.45
N ALA A 273 -31.04 14.41 -32.27
CA ALA A 273 -31.24 14.64 -33.69
C ALA A 273 -32.20 15.81 -33.96
#